data_AF-A0AAW1LDL1-F1
#
_entry.id   AF-A0AAW1LDL1-F1
#
_cell.length_a   1.000
_cell.length_b   1.000
_cell.length_c   1.000
_cell.angle_alpha   90.00
_cell.angle_beta   90.00
_cell.angle_gamma   90.00
#
_symmetry.space_group_name_H-M   'P 1'
#
loop_
_entity.id
_entity.type
_entity.pdbx_description
1 polymer ?
#
loop_
_entity_poly.entity_id
_entity_poly.type
_entity_poly.pdbx_seq_one_letter_code
_entity_poly.pdbx_strand_id
1 'polypeptide(L)'
;MATTTHITKSISCLSISSTTRTPLITSSFLTLSSFGPRFNTQHLKFTYKYTPSFNFKPFCSSSSSPSSSSSSSFGSRLEETVKKTVSENPVVVYSKTWCSYSSEVKSLFKRLGVDPVVIELDELGAQGPQLQKVLERLTGQHTVPNVFIGGNHIGGCTDTMKLHHKGELESLLAEANAKNPQI
;
A
#
# COMPACT_ATOMS: atom_id res chain seq x y z
N MET A 1 -19.30 -43.53 52.93
CA MET A 1 -20.24 -42.94 51.93
C MET A 1 -19.64 -41.65 51.42
N ALA A 2 -19.84 -41.35 50.13
CA ALA A 2 -19.40 -40.17 49.37
C ALA A 2 -17.99 -40.20 48.74
N THR A 3 -17.91 -40.97 47.65
CA THR A 3 -17.20 -40.68 46.40
C THR A 3 -17.55 -39.29 45.85
N THR A 4 -16.57 -38.54 45.33
CA THR A 4 -16.77 -37.58 44.23
C THR A 4 -15.46 -37.39 43.46
N THR A 5 -15.49 -37.78 42.20
CA THR A 5 -14.40 -37.82 41.23
C THR A 5 -14.39 -36.51 40.43
N HIS A 6 -13.24 -35.83 40.34
CA HIS A 6 -13.06 -34.69 39.44
C HIS A 6 -12.70 -35.18 38.03
N ILE A 7 -13.58 -34.91 37.07
CA ILE A 7 -13.41 -35.20 35.65
C ILE A 7 -12.72 -34.01 34.99
N THR A 8 -11.46 -34.17 34.58
CA THR A 8 -10.73 -33.25 33.71
C THR A 8 -11.08 -33.55 32.25
N LYS A 9 -11.71 -32.60 31.55
CA LYS A 9 -11.91 -32.66 30.10
C LYS A 9 -10.66 -32.11 29.41
N SER A 10 -9.85 -33.01 28.88
CA SER A 10 -8.76 -32.70 27.96
C SER A 10 -9.34 -32.49 26.55
N ILE A 11 -9.07 -31.34 25.95
CA ILE A 11 -9.46 -31.02 24.56
C ILE A 11 -8.17 -31.09 23.75
N SER A 12 -7.92 -32.22 23.10
CA SER A 12 -6.79 -32.36 22.18
C SER A 12 -7.16 -31.84 20.79
N CYS A 13 -6.26 -31.02 20.25
CA CYS A 13 -6.34 -30.35 18.96
C CYS A 13 -6.48 -31.33 17.79
N LEU A 14 -7.29 -30.95 16.80
CA LEU A 14 -7.41 -31.64 15.52
C LEU A 14 -6.11 -31.51 14.72
N SER A 15 -5.57 -32.65 14.32
CA SER A 15 -4.54 -32.80 13.29
C SER A 15 -5.20 -32.76 11.92
N ILE A 16 -4.73 -31.89 11.02
CA ILE A 16 -5.15 -31.86 9.62
C ILE A 16 -3.95 -32.24 8.77
N SER A 17 -3.99 -33.44 8.21
CA SER A 17 -2.93 -34.00 7.37
C SER A 17 -2.88 -33.36 5.99
N SER A 18 -1.68 -32.95 5.60
CA SER A 18 -1.31 -32.54 4.25
C SER A 18 -1.57 -33.65 3.21
N THR A 19 -2.11 -33.29 2.05
CA THR A 19 -2.07 -34.14 0.84
C THR A 19 -1.58 -33.30 -0.33
N THR A 20 -0.32 -33.54 -0.70
CA THR A 20 0.31 -33.08 -1.94
C THR A 20 -0.18 -33.90 -3.13
N ARG A 21 -0.56 -33.24 -4.23
CA ARG A 21 -0.64 -33.88 -5.54
C ARG A 21 -0.24 -32.91 -6.65
N THR A 22 0.98 -33.10 -7.15
CA THR A 22 1.46 -32.59 -8.44
C THR A 22 0.82 -33.39 -9.58
N PRO A 23 0.65 -32.76 -10.76
CA PRO A 23 1.15 -33.45 -11.95
C PRO A 23 1.99 -32.55 -12.87
N LEU A 24 3.10 -33.14 -13.31
CA LEU A 24 3.94 -32.74 -14.43
C LEU A 24 3.16 -32.92 -15.74
N ILE A 25 3.15 -31.92 -16.63
CA ILE A 25 2.97 -32.16 -18.06
C ILE A 25 3.96 -31.31 -18.85
N THR A 26 4.65 -32.06 -19.69
CA THR A 26 5.74 -31.80 -20.61
C THR A 26 5.41 -30.89 -21.79
N SER A 27 6.40 -30.07 -22.15
CA SER A 27 6.82 -29.56 -23.48
C SER A 27 5.84 -29.57 -24.65
N SER A 28 5.73 -28.41 -25.34
CA SER A 28 5.85 -28.33 -26.81
C SER A 28 6.15 -26.91 -27.27
N PHE A 29 7.09 -26.85 -28.21
CA PHE A 29 7.52 -25.70 -29.00
C PHE A 29 6.38 -25.11 -29.82
N LEU A 30 6.42 -23.79 -30.06
CA LEU A 30 6.21 -23.20 -31.39
C LEU A 30 6.64 -21.73 -31.40
N THR A 31 7.59 -21.47 -32.28
CA THR A 31 8.06 -20.16 -32.73
C THR A 31 7.02 -19.49 -33.61
N LEU A 32 6.71 -18.21 -33.40
CA LEU A 32 6.28 -17.33 -34.49
C LEU A 32 6.65 -15.87 -34.22
N SER A 33 7.48 -15.37 -35.12
CA SER A 33 7.79 -13.98 -35.39
C SER A 33 6.56 -13.19 -35.83
N SER A 34 6.38 -11.94 -35.34
CA SER A 34 6.02 -10.81 -36.22
C SER A 34 5.97 -9.46 -35.48
N PHE A 35 6.70 -8.50 -36.03
CA PHE A 35 6.32 -7.10 -36.23
C PHE A 35 5.91 -6.25 -35.01
N GLY A 36 6.80 -5.33 -34.64
CA GLY A 36 6.57 -4.31 -33.63
C GLY A 36 5.61 -3.18 -34.07
N PRO A 37 5.22 -2.30 -33.13
CA PRO A 37 4.58 -1.04 -33.46
C PRO A 37 5.55 0.14 -33.41
N ARG A 38 5.63 0.77 -34.58
CA ARG A 38 6.13 2.10 -34.91
C ARG A 38 5.61 3.16 -33.93
N PHE A 39 6.54 3.82 -33.23
CA PHE A 39 6.27 5.02 -32.42
C PHE A 39 5.72 6.13 -33.31
N ASN A 40 4.42 6.40 -33.18
CA ASN A 40 3.78 7.56 -33.77
C ASN A 40 3.84 8.71 -32.76
N THR A 41 4.76 9.64 -32.97
CA THR A 41 4.81 10.91 -32.24
C THR A 41 3.74 11.81 -32.83
N GLN A 42 2.58 11.90 -32.17
CA GLN A 42 1.63 12.98 -32.40
C GLN A 42 1.77 14.03 -31.31
N HIS A 43 2.46 15.07 -31.74
CA HIS A 43 2.59 16.39 -31.16
C HIS A 43 1.23 16.99 -30.77
N LEU A 44 0.92 17.00 -29.47
CA LEU A 44 -0.19 17.78 -28.91
C LEU A 44 0.38 19.05 -28.28
N LYS A 45 0.24 20.15 -29.01
CA LYS A 45 0.52 21.51 -28.56
C LYS A 45 -0.41 21.84 -27.39
N PHE A 46 0.11 21.80 -26.17
CA PHE A 46 -0.56 22.34 -24.99
C PHE A 46 -0.40 23.87 -24.98
N THR A 47 -1.32 24.58 -25.62
CA THR A 47 -1.46 26.03 -25.41
C THR A 47 -2.29 26.25 -24.14
N TYR A 48 -1.62 26.36 -23.00
CA TYR A 48 -2.24 26.87 -21.78
C TYR A 48 -2.51 28.37 -21.95
N LYS A 49 -3.78 28.74 -22.15
CA LYS A 49 -4.21 30.14 -22.07
C LYS A 49 -4.38 30.51 -20.60
N TYR A 50 -3.44 31.28 -20.09
CA TYR A 50 -3.51 31.97 -18.82
C TYR A 50 -4.40 33.21 -18.97
N THR A 51 -5.49 33.31 -18.21
CA THR A 51 -6.30 34.53 -18.08
C THR A 51 -6.29 34.99 -16.63
N PRO A 52 -5.77 36.18 -16.31
CA PRO A 52 -6.01 36.84 -15.04
C PRO A 52 -7.22 37.79 -15.17
N SER A 53 -8.15 37.77 -14.21
CA SER A 53 -8.75 39.00 -13.64
C SER A 53 -9.82 38.70 -12.57
N PHE A 54 -9.41 38.98 -11.34
CA PHE A 54 -10.10 39.66 -10.24
C PHE A 54 -11.63 39.86 -10.24
N ASN A 55 -12.22 39.29 -9.18
CA ASN A 55 -12.91 39.95 -8.05
C ASN A 55 -14.31 40.53 -8.23
N PHE A 56 -15.29 39.88 -7.56
CA PHE A 56 -16.40 40.55 -6.88
C PHE A 56 -16.75 39.79 -5.58
N LYS A 57 -16.65 40.47 -4.43
CA LYS A 57 -17.44 40.24 -3.19
C LYS A 57 -18.61 41.24 -3.20
N PRO A 58 -19.65 41.22 -2.32
CA PRO A 58 -19.85 40.43 -1.09
C PRO A 58 -21.28 39.83 -0.93
N PHE A 59 -21.47 39.01 0.11
CA PHE A 59 -22.55 39.06 1.12
C PHE A 59 -22.95 37.67 1.63
N CYS A 60 -23.07 37.59 2.95
CA CYS A 60 -23.36 36.39 3.74
C CYS A 60 -24.86 36.25 3.96
N SER A 61 -25.43 35.08 3.67
CA SER A 61 -26.67 34.63 4.30
C SER A 61 -26.59 33.13 4.57
N SER A 62 -26.69 32.79 5.85
CA SER A 62 -26.93 31.45 6.34
C SER A 62 -28.18 30.87 5.68
N SER A 63 -28.01 29.85 4.84
CA SER A 63 -29.08 28.94 4.44
C SER A 63 -28.52 27.53 4.51
N SER A 64 -28.91 26.85 5.59
CA SER A 64 -28.78 25.42 5.80
C SER A 64 -29.22 24.65 4.55
N SER A 65 -28.22 24.16 3.82
CA SER A 65 -28.39 23.15 2.76
C SER A 65 -27.97 21.80 3.36
N PRO A 66 -28.90 20.87 3.62
CA PRO A 66 -28.52 19.50 3.95
C PRO A 66 -28.32 18.73 2.64
N SER A 67 -27.13 18.82 2.07
CA SER A 67 -26.74 17.98 0.92
C SER A 67 -25.23 17.70 0.91
N SER A 68 -24.72 17.21 2.04
CA SER A 68 -23.33 16.74 2.14
C SER A 68 -23.21 15.68 3.23
N SER A 69 -23.88 14.55 3.05
CA SER A 69 -23.79 13.38 3.96
C SER A 69 -22.98 12.22 3.36
N SER A 70 -22.50 12.32 2.12
CA SER A 70 -21.79 11.24 1.42
C SER A 70 -20.26 11.36 1.48
N SER A 71 -19.71 12.57 1.62
CA SER A 71 -18.26 12.81 1.61
C SER A 71 -17.56 12.39 2.92
N SER A 72 -18.25 12.48 4.06
CA SER A 72 -17.72 12.05 5.35
C SER A 72 -17.54 10.53 5.44
N SER A 73 -18.50 9.76 4.91
CA SER A 73 -18.45 8.29 4.90
C SER A 73 -17.30 7.75 4.05
N PHE A 74 -16.99 8.41 2.94
CA PHE A 74 -15.96 7.97 2.01
C PHE A 74 -14.54 8.06 2.61
N GLY A 75 -14.24 9.17 3.29
CA GLY A 75 -12.95 9.35 3.97
C GLY A 75 -12.71 8.32 5.07
N SER A 76 -13.76 7.99 5.85
CA SER A 76 -13.67 6.97 6.91
C SER A 76 -13.41 5.57 6.36
N ARG A 77 -14.02 5.20 5.23
CA ARG A 77 -13.79 3.89 4.58
C ARG A 77 -12.36 3.74 4.05
N LEU A 78 -11.80 4.79 3.46
CA LEU A 78 -10.40 4.76 3.03
C LEU A 78 -9.45 4.66 4.21
N GLU A 79 -9.74 5.36 5.31
CA GLU A 79 -8.94 5.29 6.53
C GLU A 79 -8.94 3.87 7.13
N GLU A 80 -10.11 3.24 7.20
CA GLU A 80 -10.23 1.84 7.61
C GLU A 80 -9.46 0.91 6.68
N THR A 81 -9.52 1.15 5.36
CA THR A 81 -8.77 0.39 4.37
C THR A 81 -7.26 0.50 4.60
N VAL A 82 -6.73 1.71 4.83
CA VAL A 82 -5.31 1.92 5.14
C VAL A 82 -4.91 1.17 6.41
N LYS A 83 -5.66 1.34 7.50
CA LYS A 83 -5.37 0.67 8.78
C LYS A 83 -5.41 -0.85 8.65
N LYS A 84 -6.37 -1.37 7.88
CA LYS A 84 -6.49 -2.80 7.59
C LYS A 84 -5.29 -3.29 6.81
N THR A 85 -4.94 -2.66 5.69
CA THR A 85 -3.78 -3.04 4.88
C THR A 85 -2.47 -3.01 5.69
N VAL A 86 -2.27 -1.96 6.50
CA VAL A 86 -1.08 -1.79 7.34
C VAL A 86 -1.01 -2.83 8.46
N SER A 87 -2.15 -3.30 8.96
CA SER A 87 -2.21 -4.36 10.00
C SER A 87 -2.06 -5.78 9.42
N GLU A 88 -2.54 -6.01 8.20
CA GLU A 88 -2.54 -7.34 7.57
C GLU A 88 -1.21 -7.68 6.89
N ASN A 89 -0.39 -6.68 6.56
CA ASN A 89 0.83 -6.86 5.80
C ASN A 89 2.04 -6.37 6.60
N PRO A 90 3.14 -7.13 6.63
CA PRO A 90 4.31 -6.78 7.45
C PRO A 90 5.01 -5.53 6.94
N VAL A 91 4.98 -5.26 5.63
CA VAL A 91 5.53 -4.06 5.02
C VAL A 91 4.57 -3.53 3.96
N VAL A 92 4.23 -2.25 4.05
CA VAL A 92 3.36 -1.55 3.09
C VAL A 92 4.05 -0.27 2.63
N VAL A 93 4.04 -0.02 1.33
CA VAL A 93 4.61 1.18 0.72
C VAL A 93 3.56 1.85 -0.15
N TYR A 94 3.13 3.05 0.24
CA TYR A 94 2.35 3.92 -0.62
C TYR A 94 3.29 4.74 -1.50
N SER A 95 3.16 4.61 -2.81
CA SER A 95 4.07 5.19 -3.80
C SER A 95 3.35 5.86 -4.97
N LYS A 96 4.16 6.40 -5.90
CA LYS A 96 3.70 6.76 -7.23
C LYS A 96 4.63 6.16 -8.28
N THR A 97 4.09 5.74 -9.42
CA THR A 97 4.82 5.04 -10.48
C THR A 97 5.98 5.87 -11.06
N TRP A 98 5.77 7.19 -11.17
CA TRP A 98 6.71 8.15 -11.76
C TRP A 98 7.70 8.75 -10.75
N CYS A 99 7.66 8.35 -9.47
CA CYS A 99 8.50 8.92 -8.43
C CYS A 99 9.82 8.14 -8.25
N SER A 100 10.96 8.82 -8.45
CA SER A 100 12.29 8.23 -8.27
C SER A 100 12.55 7.78 -6.82
N TYR A 101 12.16 8.57 -5.83
CA TYR A 101 12.30 8.22 -4.41
C TYR A 101 11.51 6.97 -4.04
N SER A 102 10.34 6.75 -4.65
CA SER A 102 9.56 5.53 -4.45
C SER A 102 10.25 4.31 -5.06
N SER A 103 10.82 4.45 -6.25
CA SER A 103 11.61 3.38 -6.90
C SER A 103 12.86 3.01 -6.10
N GLU A 104 13.48 3.97 -5.43
CA GLU A 104 14.64 3.75 -4.56
C GLU A 104 14.29 2.90 -3.34
N VAL A 105 13.18 3.21 -2.64
CA VAL A 105 12.68 2.42 -1.50
C VAL A 105 12.28 1.01 -1.93
N LYS A 106 11.57 0.87 -3.06
CA LYS A 106 11.22 -0.45 -3.63
C LYS A 106 12.47 -1.29 -3.93
N SER A 107 13.51 -0.66 -4.49
CA SER A 107 14.78 -1.33 -4.77
C SER A 107 15.53 -1.72 -3.50
N LEU A 108 15.47 -0.90 -2.44
CA LEU A 108 16.05 -1.23 -1.15
C LEU A 108 15.43 -2.49 -0.55
N PHE A 109 14.10 -2.56 -0.46
CA PHE A 109 13.42 -3.74 0.08
C PHE A 109 13.72 -4.99 -0.75
N LYS A 110 13.76 -4.87 -2.07
CA LYS A 110 14.16 -5.97 -2.96
C LYS A 110 15.58 -6.48 -2.67
N ARG A 111 16.55 -5.58 -2.44
CA ARG A 111 17.92 -5.96 -2.06
C ARG A 111 17.98 -6.66 -0.69
N LEU A 112 17.09 -6.28 0.23
CA LEU A 112 16.96 -6.89 1.55
C LEU A 112 16.19 -8.22 1.54
N GLY A 113 15.71 -8.68 0.38
CA GLY A 113 14.92 -9.90 0.24
C GLY A 113 13.50 -9.79 0.82
N VAL A 114 12.98 -8.57 0.94
CA VAL A 114 11.62 -8.29 1.43
C VAL A 114 10.72 -7.99 0.24
N ASP A 115 9.52 -8.55 0.24
CA ASP A 115 8.47 -8.28 -0.74
C ASP A 115 7.39 -7.38 -0.11
N PRO A 116 7.48 -6.05 -0.27
CA PRO A 116 6.51 -5.13 0.32
C PRO A 116 5.23 -5.07 -0.51
N VAL A 117 4.09 -4.86 0.16
CA VAL A 117 2.85 -4.49 -0.54
C VAL A 117 2.96 -3.06 -1.03
N VAL A 118 2.93 -2.87 -2.34
CA VAL A 118 3.04 -1.56 -2.99
C VAL A 118 1.67 -1.08 -3.44
N ILE A 119 1.29 0.14 -3.05
CA ILE A 119 0.05 0.80 -3.47
C ILE A 119 0.41 2.07 -4.23
N GLU A 120 0.23 2.03 -5.54
CA GLU A 120 0.49 3.17 -6.43
C GLU A 120 -0.70 4.14 -6.43
N LEU A 121 -0.54 5.30 -5.79
CA LEU A 121 -1.62 6.27 -5.63
C LEU A 121 -2.09 6.86 -6.97
N ASP A 122 -1.23 6.98 -7.96
CA ASP A 122 -1.57 7.53 -9.28
C ASP A 122 -2.40 6.57 -10.15
N GLU A 123 -2.33 5.27 -9.90
CA GLU A 123 -3.11 4.25 -10.62
C GLU A 123 -4.55 4.12 -10.09
N LEU A 124 -4.82 4.63 -8.89
CA LEU A 124 -6.14 4.57 -8.23
C LEU A 124 -7.15 5.61 -8.75
N GLY A 125 -6.80 6.38 -9.78
CA GLY A 125 -7.67 7.39 -10.39
C GLY A 125 -8.18 8.42 -9.37
N ALA A 126 -9.50 8.57 -9.27
CA ALA A 126 -10.13 9.52 -8.33
C ALA A 126 -9.84 9.21 -6.85
N GLN A 127 -9.48 7.96 -6.52
CA GLN A 127 -9.20 7.55 -5.15
C GLN A 127 -7.80 7.91 -4.67
N GLY A 128 -6.84 8.03 -5.59
CA GLY A 128 -5.45 8.38 -5.27
C GLY A 128 -5.32 9.64 -4.43
N PRO A 129 -5.84 10.80 -4.89
CA PRO A 129 -5.76 12.06 -4.14
C PRO A 129 -6.48 12.02 -2.78
N GLN A 130 -7.58 11.27 -2.69
CA GLN A 130 -8.34 11.13 -1.44
C GLN A 130 -7.58 10.27 -0.44
N LEU A 131 -6.98 9.17 -0.90
CA LEU A 131 -6.10 8.31 -0.10
C LEU A 131 -4.85 9.07 0.36
N GLN A 132 -4.28 9.92 -0.49
CA GLN A 132 -3.14 10.77 -0.13
C GLN A 132 -3.47 11.73 1.04
N LYS A 133 -4.67 12.34 1.03
CA LYS A 133 -5.16 13.15 2.17
C LYS A 133 -5.42 12.31 3.41
N VAL A 134 -5.92 11.08 3.27
CA VAL A 134 -6.12 10.16 4.40
C VAL A 134 -4.78 9.82 5.03
N LEU A 135 -3.76 9.49 4.22
CA LEU A 135 -2.40 9.23 4.69
C LEU A 135 -1.81 10.44 5.42
N GLU A 136 -1.99 11.64 4.90
CA GLU A 136 -1.58 12.88 5.57
C GLU A 136 -2.25 13.04 6.94
N ARG A 137 -3.55 12.76 7.07
CA ARG A 137 -4.24 12.82 8.36
C ARG A 137 -3.76 11.76 9.35
N LEU A 138 -3.43 10.56 8.88
CA LEU A 138 -2.99 9.45 9.72
C LEU A 138 -1.53 9.58 10.17
N THR A 139 -0.66 10.06 9.29
CA THR A 139 0.80 10.03 9.49
C THR A 139 1.42 11.41 9.65
N GLY A 140 0.68 12.47 9.31
CA GLY A 140 1.22 13.82 9.16
C GLY A 140 2.02 14.01 7.85
N GLN A 141 2.15 12.98 7.01
CA GLN A 141 2.99 13.01 5.81
C GLN A 141 2.15 12.90 4.53
N HIS A 142 2.15 13.99 3.74
CA HIS A 142 1.52 14.02 2.42
C HIS A 142 2.43 13.45 1.30
N THR A 143 3.74 13.37 1.52
CA THR A 143 4.73 12.98 0.51
C THR A 143 4.80 11.47 0.31
N VAL A 144 5.01 11.07 -0.94
CA VAL A 144 5.41 9.70 -1.29
C VAL A 144 6.94 9.60 -1.41
N PRO A 145 7.55 8.44 -1.11
CA PRO A 145 6.91 7.25 -0.54
C PRO A 145 6.46 7.46 0.91
N ASN A 146 5.42 6.75 1.34
CA ASN A 146 5.01 6.65 2.74
C ASN A 146 5.08 5.17 3.14
N VAL A 147 5.96 4.85 4.09
CA VAL A 147 6.40 3.48 4.40
C VAL A 147 5.89 3.06 5.78
N PHE A 148 5.31 1.87 5.84
CA PHE A 148 4.88 1.21 7.08
C PHE A 148 5.55 -0.14 7.24
N ILE A 149 6.01 -0.46 8.45
CA ILE A 149 6.61 -1.74 8.83
C ILE A 149 6.00 -2.20 10.16
N GLY A 150 5.46 -3.42 10.20
CA GLY A 150 4.87 -4.01 11.40
C GLY A 150 3.74 -3.16 12.01
N GLY A 151 2.95 -2.50 11.16
CA GLY A 151 1.89 -1.58 11.60
C GLY A 151 2.34 -0.15 11.92
N ASN A 152 3.64 0.11 12.03
CA ASN A 152 4.18 1.42 12.41
C ASN A 152 4.57 2.26 11.19
N HIS A 153 4.31 3.57 11.24
CA HIS A 153 4.75 4.52 10.22
C HIS A 153 6.23 4.85 10.39
N ILE A 154 7.01 4.61 9.33
CA ILE A 154 8.46 4.81 9.32
C ILE A 154 8.84 6.18 8.74
N GLY A 155 8.07 6.68 7.77
CA GLY A 155 8.31 7.95 7.10
C GLY A 155 8.55 7.81 5.60
N GLY A 156 9.40 8.68 5.06
CA GLY A 156 9.72 8.74 3.63
C GLY A 156 10.94 7.93 3.21
N CYS A 157 11.43 8.22 1.99
CA CYS A 157 12.66 7.61 1.47
C CYS A 157 13.86 7.93 2.39
N THR A 158 14.01 9.21 2.77
CA THR A 158 15.11 9.66 3.61
C THR A 158 15.14 8.95 4.96
N ASP A 159 13.99 8.77 5.61
CA ASP A 159 13.91 8.12 6.93
C ASP A 159 14.20 6.63 6.82
N THR A 160 13.66 5.98 5.78
CA THR A 160 13.93 4.56 5.50
C THR A 160 15.41 4.32 5.23
N MET A 161 16.05 5.17 4.41
CA MET A 161 17.48 5.08 4.13
C MET A 161 18.30 5.33 5.38
N LYS A 162 17.95 6.34 6.20
CA LYS A 162 18.66 6.59 7.47
C LYS A 162 18.63 5.37 8.39
N LEU A 163 17.48 4.71 8.54
CA LEU A 163 17.36 3.48 9.34
C LEU A 163 18.19 2.33 8.77
N HIS A 164 18.26 2.22 7.45
CA HIS A 164 19.12 1.22 6.80
C HIS A 164 20.60 1.45 7.11
N HIS A 165 21.08 2.69 6.97
CA HIS A 165 22.47 3.04 7.27
C HIS A 165 22.83 2.85 8.75
N LYS A 166 21.85 2.98 9.65
CA LYS A 166 22.01 2.67 11.08
C LYS A 166 21.97 1.18 11.42
N GLY A 167 21.56 0.32 10.48
CA GLY A 167 21.32 -1.11 10.73
C GLY A 167 20.02 -1.41 11.48
N GLU A 168 19.23 -0.40 11.83
CA GLU A 168 17.97 -0.54 12.59
C GLU A 168 16.83 -1.07 11.71
N LEU A 169 16.85 -0.78 10.40
CA LEU A 169 15.80 -1.20 9.47
C LEU A 169 15.64 -2.72 9.43
N GLU A 170 16.74 -3.46 9.50
CA GLU A 170 16.69 -4.92 9.44
C GLU A 170 16.11 -5.55 10.70
N SER A 171 16.32 -4.93 11.86
CA SER A 171 15.69 -5.35 13.12
C SER A 171 14.18 -5.20 13.04
N LEU A 172 13.71 -4.04 12.58
CA LEU A 172 12.27 -3.77 12.41
C LEU A 172 11.62 -4.76 11.43
N LEU A 173 12.31 -5.09 10.35
CA LEU A 173 11.84 -6.08 9.37
C LEU A 173 11.80 -7.50 9.93
N ALA A 174 12.75 -7.86 10.80
CA ALA A 174 12.76 -9.14 11.48
C ALA A 174 11.61 -9.24 12.51
N GLU A 175 11.39 -8.19 13.29
CA GLU A 175 10.27 -8.10 14.25
C GLU A 175 8.91 -8.17 13.56
N ALA A 176 8.79 -7.55 12.38
CA ALA A 176 7.59 -7.62 11.54
C ALA A 176 7.45 -8.95 10.77
N ASN A 177 8.41 -9.89 10.90
CA ASN A 177 8.44 -11.15 10.17
C ASN A 177 8.35 -10.97 8.63
N ALA A 178 8.97 -9.90 8.13
CA ALA A 178 8.93 -9.49 6.72
C ALA A 178 10.00 -10.15 5.85
N LYS A 179 11.07 -10.69 6.45
CA LYS A 179 12.11 -11.43 5.74
C LYS A 179 11.60 -12.85 5.48
N ASN A 180 11.41 -13.20 4.21
CA ASN A 180 11.31 -14.61 3.84
C ASN A 180 12.70 -15.22 4.05
N PRO A 181 12.88 -16.30 4.83
CA PRO A 181 14.16 -16.98 4.89
C PRO A 181 14.49 -17.44 3.47
N GLN A 182 15.48 -16.79 2.85
CA GLN A 182 16.08 -17.27 1.62
C GLN A 182 16.81 -18.57 1.99
N ILE A 183 16.16 -19.69 1.68
CA ILE A 183 16.72 -21.05 1.76
C ILE A 183 17.66 -21.25 0.58
#